data_AF-A0A7W1VRA0-F1
#
_entry.id   AF-A0A7W1VRA0-F1
#
_cell.length_a   1.000
_cell.length_b   1.000
_cell.length_c   1.000
_cell.angle_alpha   90.00
_cell.angle_beta   90.00
_cell.angle_gamma   90.00
#
_symmetry.space_group_name_H-M   'P 1'
#
loop_
_entity.id
_entity.type
_entity.pdbx_description
1 polymer ?
#
loop_
_entity_poly.entity_id
_entity_poly.type
_entity_poly.pdbx_seq_one_letter_code
_entity_poly.pdbx_strand_id
1 'polypeptide(L)'
;MAKPQMNTDGHRYGGVENFRSALIVAVLFASIALAQAQTFYTNNFQKAEIGKVPEDLMVLDGQFTVQEEEGNKFLELPGSPTDTYTVMFGPVTNANVAVSARIFSTSKGRRMPAFGVALCGVGGYKLQISAAKKAVELFKGEQVMQTMEYTWKSGEWSSLHLAAVQTRDGVKVEGKVSQGGAEPIHLSFEDTALLTPGKASISGTPFAGTTIRFDDLAVVAAGKD
;
A
#
# COMPACT_ATOMS: atom_id res chain seq x y z
N MET A 1 -30.29 17.92 87.00
CA MET A 1 -30.61 16.63 87.66
C MET A 1 -31.64 15.90 86.81
N ALA A 2 -31.43 14.59 86.62
CA ALA A 2 -32.37 13.54 86.17
C ALA A 2 -32.84 13.47 84.69
N LYS A 3 -32.45 12.35 84.03
CA LYS A 3 -33.14 11.69 82.88
C LYS A 3 -34.41 10.96 83.39
N PRO A 4 -35.43 10.73 82.54
CA PRO A 4 -35.67 9.39 81.93
C PRO A 4 -36.28 9.48 80.50
N GLN A 5 -35.99 8.59 79.54
CA GLN A 5 -36.41 7.20 79.27
C GLN A 5 -37.86 6.95 78.74
N MET A 6 -37.89 6.40 77.51
CA MET A 6 -38.81 5.42 76.88
C MET A 6 -40.18 5.79 76.28
N ASN A 7 -40.23 5.55 74.95
CA ASN A 7 -41.20 4.75 74.17
C ASN A 7 -42.60 5.32 73.89
N THR A 8 -43.00 5.35 72.61
CA THR A 8 -44.14 4.59 72.02
C THR A 8 -44.47 5.05 70.60
N ASP A 9 -45.07 4.11 69.86
CA ASP A 9 -45.42 4.07 68.45
C ASP A 9 -46.17 5.28 67.86
N GLY A 10 -46.03 5.44 66.54
CA GLY A 10 -46.94 6.27 65.76
C GLY A 10 -46.55 6.40 64.29
N HIS A 11 -46.93 5.43 63.47
CA HIS A 11 -47.03 5.62 62.03
C HIS A 11 -47.95 6.82 61.72
N ARG A 12 -47.46 7.79 60.94
CA ARG A 12 -48.28 8.53 59.98
C ARG A 12 -47.41 9.20 58.92
N TYR A 13 -47.73 8.86 57.67
CA TYR A 13 -47.17 9.34 56.42
C TYR A 13 -47.24 10.86 56.29
N GLY A 14 -46.13 11.47 55.86
CA GLY A 14 -46.09 12.86 55.44
C GLY A 14 -44.74 13.23 54.85
N GLY A 15 -44.68 13.24 53.51
CA GLY A 15 -43.70 14.02 52.73
C GLY A 15 -42.26 13.54 52.73
N VAL A 16 -41.84 12.88 51.65
CA VAL A 16 -40.47 13.02 51.16
C VAL A 16 -40.54 13.22 49.65
N GLU A 17 -40.13 14.42 49.23
CA GLU A 17 -39.80 14.73 47.85
C GLU A 17 -38.67 13.81 47.40
N ASN A 18 -38.97 12.89 46.48
CA ASN A 18 -37.94 12.10 45.82
C ASN A 18 -37.40 12.91 44.63
N PHE A 19 -36.27 13.57 44.87
CA PHE A 19 -35.36 14.03 43.82
C PHE A 19 -35.06 12.84 42.89
N ARG A 20 -35.59 12.91 41.66
CA ARG A 20 -35.24 12.00 40.57
C ARG A 20 -33.82 12.32 40.10
N SER A 21 -32.82 11.69 40.70
CA SER A 21 -31.49 11.61 40.12
C SER A 21 -31.52 10.61 38.96
N ALA A 22 -31.79 11.09 37.74
CA ALA A 22 -31.55 10.34 36.52
C ALA A 22 -30.13 10.66 36.02
N LEU A 23 -29.18 9.77 36.30
CA LEU A 23 -27.84 9.81 35.71
C LEU A 23 -27.96 9.38 34.24
N ILE A 24 -28.01 10.35 33.32
CA ILE A 24 -27.90 10.09 31.88
C ILE A 24 -26.42 9.87 31.56
N VAL A 25 -26.01 8.61 31.43
CA VAL A 25 -24.73 8.26 30.81
C VAL A 25 -24.93 8.33 29.30
N ALA A 26 -24.58 9.48 28.71
CA ALA A 26 -24.51 9.63 27.27
C ALA A 26 -23.25 8.91 26.76
N VAL A 27 -23.41 7.69 26.25
CA VAL A 27 -22.35 7.00 25.51
C VAL A 27 -22.25 7.65 24.13
N LEU A 28 -21.32 8.58 23.96
CA LEU A 28 -20.90 9.10 22.66
C LEU A 28 -20.15 7.99 21.92
N PHE A 29 -20.86 7.25 21.07
CA PHE A 29 -20.23 6.48 20.00
C PHE A 29 -19.70 7.48 18.97
N ALA A 30 -18.43 7.88 19.11
CA ALA A 30 -17.71 8.54 18.04
C ALA A 30 -17.52 7.55 16.89
N SER A 31 -18.34 7.66 15.85
CA SER A 31 -18.12 6.94 14.59
C SER A 31 -16.89 7.54 13.93
N ILE A 32 -15.72 6.93 14.14
CA ILE A 32 -14.54 7.24 13.34
C ILE A 32 -14.83 6.66 11.95
N ALA A 33 -15.30 7.52 11.04
CA ALA A 33 -15.35 7.18 9.63
C ALA A 33 -13.91 7.08 9.13
N LEU A 34 -13.39 5.86 8.96
CA LEU A 34 -12.18 5.64 8.20
C LEU A 34 -12.48 6.16 6.78
N ALA A 35 -11.88 7.28 6.39
CA ALA A 35 -12.00 7.77 5.02
C ALA A 35 -11.36 6.72 4.10
N GLN A 36 -12.19 5.92 3.44
CA GLN A 36 -11.73 4.95 2.47
C GLN A 36 -11.24 5.72 1.25
N ALA A 37 -9.93 5.64 0.97
CA ALA A 37 -9.36 6.27 -0.21
C ALA A 37 -10.12 5.78 -1.46
N GLN A 38 -10.48 6.70 -2.35
CA GLN A 38 -11.13 6.36 -3.62
C GLN A 38 -10.26 5.33 -4.34
N THR A 39 -10.84 4.17 -4.65
CA THR A 39 -10.14 3.11 -5.36
C THR A 39 -10.37 3.30 -6.86
N PHE A 40 -9.28 3.33 -7.63
CA PHE A 40 -9.31 3.42 -9.09
C PHE A 40 -9.12 2.06 -9.75
N TYR A 41 -8.35 1.17 -9.11
CA TYR A 41 -8.05 -0.16 -9.61
C TYR A 41 -7.60 -1.06 -8.47
N THR A 42 -8.03 -2.33 -8.48
CA THR A 42 -7.44 -3.40 -7.66
C THR A 42 -7.44 -4.72 -8.43
N ASN A 43 -6.38 -5.51 -8.27
CA ASN A 43 -6.32 -6.87 -8.79
C ASN A 43 -5.37 -7.73 -7.94
N ASN A 44 -5.92 -8.77 -7.33
CA ASN A 44 -5.18 -9.78 -6.54
C ASN A 44 -5.17 -11.16 -7.21
N PHE A 45 -5.50 -11.21 -8.50
CA PHE A 45 -5.46 -12.38 -9.38
C PHE A 45 -6.31 -13.60 -9.00
N GLN A 46 -7.01 -13.60 -7.86
CA GLN A 46 -7.77 -14.77 -7.40
C GLN A 46 -8.90 -15.18 -8.37
N LYS A 47 -9.48 -14.19 -9.06
CA LYS A 47 -10.52 -14.37 -10.07
C LYS A 47 -9.98 -14.62 -11.48
N ALA A 48 -8.66 -14.56 -11.67
CA ALA A 48 -8.06 -14.74 -12.98
C ALA A 48 -7.94 -16.22 -13.37
N GLU A 49 -7.90 -16.46 -14.68
CA GLU A 49 -7.62 -17.77 -15.25
C GLU A 49 -6.10 -18.04 -15.22
N ILE A 50 -5.71 -19.22 -14.74
CA ILE A 50 -4.31 -19.65 -14.71
C ILE A 50 -3.77 -19.75 -16.13
N GLY A 51 -2.51 -19.37 -16.33
CA GLY A 51 -1.83 -19.38 -17.63
C GLY A 51 -2.19 -18.19 -18.53
N LYS A 52 -3.08 -17.29 -18.09
CA LYS A 52 -3.47 -16.11 -18.87
C LYS A 52 -3.17 -14.81 -18.12
N VAL A 53 -2.98 -13.75 -18.88
CA VAL A 53 -2.95 -12.39 -18.36
C VAL A 53 -4.37 -11.84 -18.37
N PRO A 54 -4.87 -11.27 -17.25
CA PRO A 54 -6.12 -10.53 -17.22
C PRO A 54 -6.21 -9.46 -18.32
N GLU A 55 -7.37 -9.31 -18.96
CA GLU A 55 -7.57 -8.41 -20.11
C GLU A 55 -7.40 -6.92 -19.77
N ASP A 56 -7.51 -6.56 -18.49
CA ASP A 56 -7.33 -5.20 -17.98
C ASP A 56 -5.85 -4.84 -17.75
N LEU A 57 -4.94 -5.79 -17.89
CA LEU A 57 -3.50 -5.58 -17.87
C LEU A 57 -2.94 -5.39 -19.29
N MET A 58 -2.15 -4.33 -19.46
CA MET A 58 -1.43 -4.06 -20.70
C MET A 58 0.02 -4.48 -20.56
N VAL A 59 0.36 -5.64 -21.11
CA VAL A 59 1.75 -6.13 -21.19
C VAL A 59 2.49 -5.32 -22.26
N LEU A 60 3.58 -4.64 -21.89
CA LEU A 60 4.43 -3.95 -22.87
C LEU A 60 5.43 -4.93 -23.51
N ASP A 61 5.93 -5.85 -22.70
CA ASP A 61 6.97 -6.82 -23.05
C ASP A 61 6.97 -7.95 -21.99
N GLY A 62 7.70 -9.03 -22.25
CA GLY A 62 7.79 -10.18 -21.34
C GLY A 62 6.62 -11.16 -21.45
N GLN A 63 6.81 -12.34 -20.86
CA GLN A 63 5.86 -13.46 -20.93
C GLN A 63 5.12 -13.64 -19.60
N PHE A 64 4.40 -12.61 -19.18
CA PHE A 64 3.64 -12.67 -17.95
C PHE A 64 2.49 -13.68 -18.05
N THR A 65 2.22 -14.42 -16.97
CA THR A 65 1.06 -15.31 -16.87
C THR A 65 0.59 -15.40 -15.42
N VAL A 66 -0.71 -15.61 -15.18
CA VAL A 66 -1.17 -15.93 -13.83
C VAL A 66 -0.78 -17.37 -13.49
N GLN A 67 -0.16 -17.56 -12.33
CA GLN A 67 0.20 -18.86 -11.77
C GLN A 67 -0.47 -19.04 -10.41
N GLU A 68 -0.46 -20.27 -9.89
CA GLU A 68 -1.00 -20.61 -8.58
C GLU A 68 0.01 -21.42 -7.77
N GLU A 69 0.19 -21.04 -6.50
CA GLU A 69 0.99 -21.79 -5.53
C GLU A 69 0.26 -21.77 -4.19
N GLU A 70 0.11 -22.94 -3.56
CA GLU A 70 -0.55 -23.08 -2.25
C GLU A 70 -1.95 -22.43 -2.17
N GLY A 71 -2.69 -22.45 -3.29
CA GLY A 71 -4.03 -21.86 -3.39
C GLY A 71 -4.06 -20.34 -3.56
N ASN A 72 -2.90 -19.66 -3.65
CA ASN A 72 -2.82 -18.25 -3.98
C ASN A 72 -2.44 -18.05 -5.45
N LYS A 73 -3.22 -17.24 -6.17
CA LYS A 73 -2.89 -16.81 -7.53
C LYS A 73 -2.09 -15.52 -7.55
N PHE A 74 -1.18 -15.40 -8.50
CA PHE A 74 -0.34 -14.22 -8.70
C PHE A 74 0.06 -14.10 -10.17
N LEU A 75 0.47 -12.91 -10.59
CA LEU A 75 1.08 -12.72 -11.90
C LEU A 75 2.56 -13.08 -11.81
N GLU A 76 3.03 -13.98 -12.67
CA GLU A 76 4.43 -14.40 -12.73
C GLU A 76 5.12 -13.89 -13.99
N LEU A 77 6.33 -13.37 -13.81
CA LEU A 77 7.31 -13.09 -14.85
C LEU A 77 8.38 -14.18 -14.84
N PRO A 78 8.62 -14.88 -15.96
CA PRO A 78 9.61 -15.96 -16.01
C PRO A 78 11.03 -15.45 -15.82
N GLY A 79 11.91 -16.34 -15.36
CA GLY A 79 13.30 -16.03 -15.01
C GLY A 79 14.25 -15.78 -16.19
N SER A 80 13.75 -15.87 -17.41
CA SER A 80 14.51 -15.72 -18.67
C SER A 80 13.58 -15.32 -19.82
N PRO A 81 14.03 -14.53 -20.82
CA PRO A 81 15.37 -13.92 -20.90
C PRO A 81 15.59 -12.85 -19.83
N THR A 82 16.85 -12.51 -19.55
CA THR A 82 17.19 -11.41 -18.63
C THR A 82 17.06 -10.08 -19.38
N ASP A 83 15.95 -9.40 -19.17
CA ASP A 83 15.70 -8.03 -19.61
C ASP A 83 14.79 -7.34 -18.57
N THR A 84 14.47 -6.06 -18.74
CA THR A 84 13.47 -5.38 -17.91
C THR A 84 12.12 -5.49 -18.58
N TYR A 85 11.15 -6.07 -17.86
CA TYR A 85 9.81 -6.25 -18.38
C TYR A 85 8.75 -5.49 -17.59
N THR A 86 7.68 -5.03 -18.25
CA THR A 86 6.70 -4.10 -17.71
C THR A 86 5.26 -4.48 -18.06
N VAL A 87 4.37 -4.37 -17.07
CA VAL A 87 2.91 -4.42 -17.23
C VAL A 87 2.28 -3.14 -16.70
N MET A 88 1.40 -2.52 -17.48
CA MET A 88 0.64 -1.34 -17.10
C MET A 88 -0.80 -1.71 -16.70
N PHE A 89 -1.37 -1.00 -15.74
CA PHE A 89 -2.71 -1.26 -15.21
C PHE A 89 -3.40 0.00 -14.67
N GLY A 90 -4.71 -0.12 -14.43
CA GLY A 90 -5.53 0.99 -13.98
C GLY A 90 -5.80 2.05 -15.06
N PRO A 91 -6.52 3.14 -14.70
CA PRO A 91 -6.86 4.19 -15.65
C PRO A 91 -5.64 5.05 -16.02
N VAL A 92 -5.70 5.69 -17.18
CA VAL A 92 -4.82 6.84 -17.47
C VAL A 92 -5.30 8.00 -16.61
N THR A 93 -4.42 8.54 -15.77
CA THR A 93 -4.77 9.64 -14.87
C THR A 93 -3.58 10.55 -14.63
N ASN A 94 -3.86 11.83 -14.37
CA ASN A 94 -2.94 12.79 -13.79
C ASN A 94 -3.43 13.28 -12.41
N ALA A 95 -4.38 12.55 -11.80
CA ALA A 95 -4.84 12.81 -10.45
C ALA A 95 -3.74 12.46 -9.43
N ASN A 96 -3.89 12.97 -8.21
CA ASN A 96 -3.06 12.59 -7.08
C ASN A 96 -3.37 11.14 -6.70
N VAL A 97 -2.47 10.22 -7.07
CA VAL A 97 -2.68 8.77 -6.88
C VAL A 97 -1.48 8.11 -6.23
N ALA A 98 -1.75 6.98 -5.60
CA ALA A 98 -0.76 6.03 -5.14
C ALA A 98 -0.94 4.69 -5.86
N VAL A 99 0.17 4.10 -6.30
CA VAL A 99 0.25 2.72 -6.78
C VAL A 99 0.88 1.84 -5.70
N SER A 100 0.41 0.61 -5.59
CA SER A 100 1.08 -0.42 -4.79
C SER A 100 1.03 -1.80 -5.43
N ALA A 101 1.99 -2.63 -5.04
CA ALA A 101 2.03 -4.06 -5.34
C ALA A 101 2.81 -4.80 -4.24
N ARG A 102 2.46 -6.08 -4.04
CA ARG A 102 3.35 -7.05 -3.40
C ARG A 102 4.19 -7.74 -4.47
N ILE A 103 5.49 -7.89 -4.21
CA ILE A 103 6.45 -8.46 -5.15
C ILE A 103 7.32 -9.49 -4.45
N PHE A 104 7.45 -10.69 -5.02
CA PHE A 104 8.29 -11.77 -4.53
C PHE A 104 9.30 -12.17 -5.60
N SER A 105 10.54 -12.41 -5.17
CA SER A 105 11.60 -12.99 -6.00
C SER A 105 12.58 -13.71 -5.09
N THR A 106 13.44 -14.55 -5.67
CA THR A 106 14.58 -15.16 -4.97
C THR A 106 15.90 -14.61 -5.49
N SER A 107 17.03 -15.02 -4.90
CA SER A 107 18.38 -14.81 -5.42
C SER A 107 19.23 -16.05 -5.49
N LYS A 108 20.23 -16.01 -6.38
CA LYS A 108 21.14 -17.11 -6.65
C LYS A 108 22.57 -16.60 -6.74
N GLY A 109 23.30 -16.71 -5.63
CA GLY A 109 24.66 -16.19 -5.50
C GLY A 109 24.68 -14.67 -5.64
N ARG A 110 25.51 -14.15 -6.57
CA ARG A 110 25.63 -12.70 -6.83
C ARG A 110 24.62 -12.16 -7.84
N ARG A 111 23.75 -13.01 -8.38
CA ARG A 111 22.71 -12.60 -9.30
C ARG A 111 21.47 -12.28 -8.47
N MET A 112 20.91 -11.08 -8.68
CA MET A 112 19.86 -10.50 -7.85
C MET A 112 18.92 -9.67 -8.73
N PRO A 113 17.64 -9.51 -8.36
CA PRO A 113 16.66 -8.88 -9.24
C PRO A 113 16.73 -7.37 -9.15
N ALA A 114 16.06 -6.72 -10.09
CA ALA A 114 15.47 -5.41 -9.87
C ALA A 114 13.96 -5.51 -10.10
N PHE A 115 13.15 -4.82 -9.30
CA PHE A 115 11.71 -4.76 -9.51
C PHE A 115 11.11 -3.53 -8.84
N GLY A 116 9.95 -3.09 -9.31
CA GLY A 116 9.38 -1.83 -8.88
C GLY A 116 7.94 -1.59 -9.29
N VAL A 117 7.41 -0.46 -8.80
CA VAL A 117 6.14 0.13 -9.20
C VAL A 117 6.37 1.53 -9.78
N ALA A 118 5.55 1.95 -10.72
CA ALA A 118 5.66 3.29 -11.32
C ALA A 118 4.29 3.95 -11.56
N LEU A 119 4.33 5.28 -11.67
CA LEU A 119 3.20 6.16 -11.98
C LEU A 119 3.55 7.09 -13.15
N CYS A 120 2.52 7.62 -13.81
CA CYS A 120 2.65 8.63 -14.88
C CYS A 120 3.36 8.13 -16.15
N GLY A 121 3.30 6.82 -16.43
CA GLY A 121 3.87 6.22 -17.64
C GLY A 121 5.40 6.16 -17.67
N VAL A 122 5.98 5.91 -18.85
CA VAL A 122 7.41 5.60 -19.03
C VAL A 122 8.34 6.73 -18.56
N GLY A 123 7.96 7.99 -18.76
CA GLY A 123 8.72 9.16 -18.31
C GLY A 123 8.39 9.62 -16.88
N GLY A 124 7.53 8.88 -16.18
CA GLY A 124 7.02 9.24 -14.86
C GLY A 124 7.94 8.83 -13.72
N TYR A 125 7.34 8.55 -12.56
CA TYR A 125 8.08 8.22 -11.34
C TYR A 125 8.10 6.72 -11.10
N LYS A 126 9.24 6.17 -10.67
CA LYS A 126 9.38 4.75 -10.35
C LYS A 126 10.06 4.56 -9.01
N LEU A 127 9.50 3.69 -8.18
CA LEU A 127 10.13 3.16 -6.97
C LEU A 127 10.64 1.75 -7.26
N GLN A 128 11.93 1.52 -7.09
CA GLN A 128 12.56 0.25 -7.44
C GLN A 128 13.43 -0.27 -6.31
N ILE A 129 13.32 -1.57 -6.02
CA ILE A 129 14.33 -2.31 -5.29
C ILE A 129 15.39 -2.77 -6.30
N SER A 130 16.63 -2.34 -6.10
CA SER A 130 17.79 -2.74 -6.89
C SER A 130 18.67 -3.64 -6.04
N ALA A 131 18.30 -4.92 -5.94
CA ALA A 131 18.89 -5.83 -4.95
C ALA A 131 20.41 -6.02 -5.14
N ALA A 132 20.89 -6.07 -6.39
CA ALA A 132 22.33 -6.15 -6.70
C ALA A 132 23.12 -4.94 -6.18
N LYS A 133 22.48 -3.76 -6.12
CA LYS A 133 23.06 -2.52 -5.59
C LYS A 133 22.89 -2.37 -4.07
N LYS A 134 22.11 -3.26 -3.43
CA LYS A 134 21.66 -3.11 -2.03
C LYS A 134 21.01 -1.75 -1.78
N ALA A 135 20.06 -1.38 -2.65
CA ALA A 135 19.39 -0.09 -2.57
C ALA A 135 17.91 -0.14 -2.92
N VAL A 136 17.17 0.84 -2.39
CA VAL A 136 15.91 1.32 -2.96
C VAL A 136 16.20 2.65 -3.65
N GLU A 137 15.65 2.80 -4.85
CA GLU A 137 15.88 3.97 -5.70
C GLU A 137 14.53 4.56 -6.13
N LEU A 138 14.45 5.88 -6.14
CA LEU A 138 13.36 6.64 -6.74
C LEU A 138 13.87 7.26 -8.05
N PHE A 139 13.15 7.04 -9.14
CA PHE A 139 13.49 7.54 -10.47
C PHE A 139 12.46 8.53 -11.00
N LYS A 140 12.91 9.39 -11.92
CA LYS A 140 12.09 10.12 -12.91
C LYS A 140 12.56 9.72 -14.31
N GLY A 141 11.72 9.02 -15.06
CA GLY A 141 12.16 8.31 -16.26
C GLY A 141 13.31 7.34 -15.93
N GLU A 142 14.48 7.55 -16.53
CA GLU A 142 15.68 6.75 -16.28
C GLU A 142 16.64 7.36 -15.25
N GLN A 143 16.39 8.61 -14.83
CA GLN A 143 17.26 9.31 -13.89
C GLN A 143 16.93 8.93 -12.45
N VAL A 144 17.95 8.52 -11.68
CA VAL A 144 17.84 8.32 -10.23
C VAL A 144 17.76 9.68 -9.54
N MET A 145 16.69 9.92 -8.79
CA MET A 145 16.45 11.15 -8.04
C MET A 145 16.82 11.01 -6.56
N GLN A 146 16.58 9.83 -5.99
CA GLN A 146 16.96 9.47 -4.61
C GLN A 146 17.40 8.01 -4.53
N THR A 147 18.31 7.73 -3.61
CA THR A 147 18.79 6.38 -3.29
C THR A 147 18.91 6.24 -1.79
N MET A 148 18.47 5.11 -1.26
CA MET A 148 18.73 4.70 0.12
C MET A 148 19.33 3.31 0.16
N GLU A 149 20.30 3.11 1.05
CA GLU A 149 20.82 1.78 1.33
C GLU A 149 19.71 0.88 1.87
N TYR A 150 19.57 -0.29 1.26
CA TYR A 150 18.55 -1.25 1.61
C TYR A 150 18.97 -2.66 1.21
N THR A 151 19.07 -3.53 2.21
CA THR A 151 19.35 -4.95 1.96
C THR A 151 18.05 -5.72 1.85
N TRP A 152 17.63 -5.97 0.61
CA TRP A 152 16.49 -6.83 0.30
C TRP A 152 16.74 -8.29 0.68
N LYS A 153 15.74 -8.96 1.25
CA LYS A 153 15.77 -10.39 1.60
C LYS A 153 15.18 -11.23 0.48
N SER A 154 15.93 -12.22 0.01
CA SER A 154 15.46 -13.19 -0.98
C SER A 154 14.40 -14.12 -0.40
N GLY A 155 13.37 -14.44 -1.19
CA GLY A 155 12.35 -15.41 -0.80
C GLY A 155 11.30 -14.86 0.17
N GLU A 156 11.18 -13.53 0.27
CA GLU A 156 10.15 -12.87 1.07
C GLU A 156 9.41 -11.83 0.22
N TRP A 157 8.09 -11.73 0.41
CA TRP A 157 7.28 -10.69 -0.23
C TRP A 157 7.69 -9.29 0.24
N SER A 158 7.97 -8.41 -0.71
CA SER A 158 8.14 -6.97 -0.51
C SER A 158 6.85 -6.24 -0.85
N SER A 159 6.44 -5.29 -0.03
CA SER A 159 5.34 -4.36 -0.34
C SER A 159 5.93 -3.02 -0.76
N LEU A 160 5.61 -2.58 -1.97
CA LEU A 160 6.03 -1.30 -2.52
C LEU A 160 4.81 -0.38 -2.67
N HIS A 161 4.96 0.87 -2.26
CA HIS A 161 3.96 1.91 -2.41
C HIS A 161 4.63 3.17 -2.95
N LEU A 162 4.08 3.76 -4.01
CA LEU A 162 4.56 5.01 -4.59
C LEU A 162 3.37 5.95 -4.76
N ALA A 163 3.47 7.15 -4.19
CA ALA A 163 2.49 8.22 -4.35
C ALA A 163 3.11 9.39 -5.12
N ALA A 164 2.32 10.00 -6.00
CA ALA A 164 2.68 11.24 -6.67
C ALA A 164 1.51 12.23 -6.52
N VAL A 165 1.79 13.37 -5.89
CA VAL A 165 0.78 14.36 -5.48
C VAL A 165 1.17 15.71 -6.05
N GLN A 166 0.31 16.28 -6.89
CA GLN A 166 0.44 17.65 -7.34
C GLN A 166 0.31 18.60 -6.14
N THR A 167 1.34 19.42 -5.95
CA THR A 167 1.41 20.52 -4.98
C THR A 167 1.33 21.86 -5.72
N ARG A 168 1.43 22.97 -4.96
CA ARG A 168 1.50 24.32 -5.52
C ARG A 168 2.75 24.54 -6.38
N ASP A 169 3.87 23.94 -5.97
CA ASP A 169 5.21 24.23 -6.52
C ASP A 169 5.70 23.12 -7.47
N GLY A 170 4.90 22.07 -7.67
CA GLY A 170 5.19 20.96 -8.57
C GLY A 170 4.58 19.65 -8.08
N VAL A 171 5.34 18.58 -7.98
CA VAL A 171 4.90 17.26 -7.51
C VAL A 171 5.72 16.81 -6.31
N LYS A 172 5.04 16.36 -5.26
CA LYS A 172 5.63 15.60 -4.16
C LYS A 172 5.51 14.11 -4.47
N VAL A 173 6.63 13.40 -4.46
CA VAL A 173 6.70 11.97 -4.74
C VAL A 173 7.19 11.25 -3.50
N GLU A 174 6.43 10.27 -3.03
CA GLU A 174 6.72 9.52 -1.81
C GLU A 174 6.73 8.02 -2.10
N GLY A 175 7.85 7.37 -1.77
CA GLY A 175 8.03 5.93 -1.89
C GLY A 175 8.13 5.28 -0.52
N LYS A 176 7.48 4.12 -0.36
CA LYS A 176 7.61 3.25 0.81
C LYS A 176 7.89 1.81 0.39
N VAL A 177 8.87 1.18 1.02
CA VAL A 177 9.20 -0.23 0.84
C VAL A 177 9.21 -0.93 2.19
N SER A 178 8.60 -2.10 2.29
CA SER A 178 8.64 -2.94 3.51
C SER A 178 8.73 -4.41 3.15
N GLN A 179 9.32 -5.22 4.04
CA GLN A 179 9.47 -6.66 3.84
C GLN A 179 9.51 -7.40 5.19
N GLY A 180 8.78 -8.51 5.31
CA GLY A 180 8.89 -9.43 6.44
C GLY A 180 8.69 -8.78 7.82
N GLY A 181 7.83 -7.75 7.93
CA GLY A 181 7.57 -7.02 9.18
C GLY A 181 8.69 -6.09 9.66
N ALA A 182 9.75 -5.89 8.86
CA ALA A 182 10.77 -4.90 9.15
C ALA A 182 10.22 -3.47 9.04
N GLU A 183 10.90 -2.53 9.71
CA GLU A 183 10.58 -1.10 9.61
C GLU A 183 10.62 -0.66 8.13
N PRO A 184 9.58 0.04 7.62
CA PRO A 184 9.57 0.48 6.25
C PRO A 184 10.66 1.52 5.95
N ILE A 185 11.22 1.45 4.74
CA ILE A 185 12.06 2.52 4.19
C ILE A 185 11.17 3.52 3.44
N HIS A 186 11.46 4.80 3.65
CA HIS A 186 10.73 5.92 3.05
C HIS A 186 11.67 6.79 2.22
N LEU A 187 11.27 7.10 0.99
CA LEU A 187 11.96 8.04 0.10
C LEU A 187 11.00 9.18 -0.25
N SER A 188 11.51 10.40 -0.34
CA SER A 188 10.73 11.57 -0.76
C SER A 188 11.52 12.40 -1.76
N PHE A 189 10.83 12.94 -2.76
CA PHE A 189 11.40 13.82 -3.76
C PHE A 189 10.39 14.88 -4.16
N GLU A 190 10.85 16.12 -4.28
CA GLU A 190 10.06 17.22 -4.83
C GLU A 190 10.55 17.54 -6.24
N ASP A 191 9.61 17.55 -7.17
CA ASP A 191 9.82 17.86 -8.58
C ASP A 191 9.08 19.15 -8.91
N THR A 192 9.67 20.04 -9.69
CA THR A 192 8.98 21.27 -10.14
C THR A 192 8.11 21.05 -11.38
N ALA A 193 8.11 19.83 -11.94
CA ALA A 193 7.24 19.46 -13.05
C ALA A 193 5.76 19.36 -12.63
N LEU A 194 4.89 19.20 -13.63
CA LEU A 194 3.48 18.85 -13.42
C LEU A 194 3.29 17.34 -13.60
N LEU A 195 2.27 16.78 -12.93
CA LEU A 195 1.85 15.40 -13.19
C LEU A 195 1.42 15.23 -14.65
N THR A 196 2.03 14.27 -15.33
CA THR A 196 1.63 13.86 -16.67
C THR A 196 0.59 12.73 -16.59
N PRO A 197 -0.42 12.71 -17.48
CA PRO A 197 -1.34 11.59 -17.54
C PRO A 197 -0.61 10.29 -17.89
N GLY A 198 -0.86 9.23 -17.11
CA GLY A 198 -0.33 7.90 -17.40
C GLY A 198 -1.01 6.81 -16.58
N LYS A 199 -0.78 5.55 -16.98
CA LYS A 199 -1.17 4.39 -16.16
C LYS A 199 -0.11 4.12 -15.09
N ALA A 200 -0.51 3.37 -14.07
CA ALA A 200 0.42 2.72 -13.16
C ALA A 200 1.10 1.54 -13.86
N SER A 201 2.25 1.11 -13.37
CA SER A 201 2.91 -0.11 -13.83
C SER A 201 3.67 -0.84 -12.73
N ILE A 202 3.92 -2.13 -12.99
CA ILE A 202 4.92 -2.95 -12.31
C ILE A 202 6.00 -3.32 -13.32
N SER A 203 7.23 -3.42 -12.86
CA SER A 203 8.35 -3.87 -13.69
C SER A 203 9.27 -4.84 -12.95
N GLY A 204 9.94 -5.72 -13.68
CA GLY A 204 10.91 -6.65 -13.13
C GLY A 204 12.03 -6.99 -14.11
N THR A 205 13.24 -7.10 -13.58
CA THR A 205 14.43 -7.64 -14.25
C THR A 205 14.77 -8.97 -13.58
N PRO A 206 14.29 -10.11 -14.11
CA PRO A 206 14.64 -11.42 -13.59
C PRO A 206 16.10 -11.76 -13.87
N PHE A 207 16.62 -12.81 -13.25
CA PHE A 207 17.98 -13.28 -13.49
C PHE A 207 18.08 -14.76 -13.20
N ALA A 208 19.04 -15.42 -13.85
CA ALA A 208 19.43 -16.80 -13.53
C ALA A 208 18.28 -17.83 -13.46
N GLY A 209 17.19 -17.60 -14.19
CA GLY A 209 16.02 -18.48 -14.17
C GLY A 209 15.11 -18.34 -12.94
N THR A 210 15.34 -17.36 -12.07
CA THR A 210 14.43 -17.09 -10.94
C THR A 210 13.30 -16.18 -11.39
N THR A 211 12.07 -16.58 -11.14
CA THR A 211 10.87 -15.81 -11.48
C THR A 211 10.67 -14.61 -10.56
N ILE A 212 9.86 -13.66 -11.01
CA ILE A 212 9.35 -12.56 -10.19
C ILE A 212 7.83 -12.67 -10.16
N ARG A 213 7.24 -12.63 -8.97
CA ARG A 213 5.80 -12.76 -8.74
C ARG A 213 5.25 -11.43 -8.28
N PHE A 214 4.07 -11.07 -8.75
CA PHE A 214 3.37 -9.83 -8.44
C PHE A 214 1.95 -10.15 -7.98
N ASP A 215 1.52 -9.49 -6.92
CA ASP A 215 0.20 -9.67 -6.31
C ASP A 215 -0.31 -8.36 -5.69
N ASP A 216 -1.59 -8.30 -5.35
CA ASP A 216 -2.27 -7.14 -4.73
C ASP A 216 -1.95 -5.80 -5.40
N LEU A 217 -2.16 -5.74 -6.71
CA LEU A 217 -2.05 -4.50 -7.46
C LEU A 217 -3.14 -3.54 -7.01
N ALA A 218 -2.79 -2.29 -6.74
CA ALA A 218 -3.76 -1.25 -6.46
C ALA A 218 -3.36 0.10 -7.04
N VAL A 219 -4.36 0.86 -7.46
CA VAL A 219 -4.27 2.31 -7.69
C VAL A 219 -5.38 2.96 -6.88
N VAL A 220 -5.00 3.84 -5.96
CA VAL A 220 -5.92 4.55 -5.07
C VAL A 220 -5.63 6.04 -5.12
N ALA A 221 -6.59 6.86 -4.69
CA ALA A 221 -6.33 8.27 -4.45
C ALA A 221 -5.22 8.39 -3.39
N ALA A 222 -4.20 9.18 -3.70
CA ALA A 222 -3.27 9.62 -2.67
C ALA A 222 -4.02 10.58 -1.75
N GLY A 223 -3.95 10.34 -0.44
CA GLY A 223 -4.50 11.27 0.54
C GLY A 223 -3.97 12.68 0.27
N LYS A 224 -4.82 13.69 0.40
CA LYS A 224 -4.33 15.05 0.58
C LYS A 224 -3.78 15.10 2.00
N ASP A 225 -2.50 15.43 2.13
CA ASP A 225 -1.95 15.91 3.41
C ASP A 225 -2.83 17.07 3.94
#